data_AF-A0A963V5X3-F1
#
_entry.id   AF-A0A963V5X3-F1
#
_cell.length_a   1.000
_cell.length_b   1.000
_cell.length_c   1.000
_cell.angle_alpha   90.00
_cell.angle_beta   90.00
_cell.angle_gamma   90.00
#
_symmetry.space_group_name_H-M   'P 1'
#
loop_
_entity.id
_entity.type
_entity.pdbx_description
1 polymer ?
#
loop_
_entity_poly.entity_id
_entity_poly.type
_entity_poly.pdbx_seq_one_letter_code
_entity_poly.pdbx_strand_id
1 'polypeptide(L)' 'MTPQDFIAKWRTVDLKERTASQSHFIDLCRLLGIDDPISADPKGEWFTFEKGASKTTGGEGWADVWRKGCFAWEYKGK' A
#
# COMPACT_ATOMS: atom_id res chain seq x y z
N MET A 1 0.59 14.02 8.35
CA MET A 1 -0.89 13.96 8.47
C MET A 1 -1.23 13.64 9.93
N THR A 2 -2.30 14.20 10.52
CA THR A 2 -2.71 13.79 11.87
C THR A 2 -3.63 12.54 11.81
N PRO A 3 -3.73 11.74 12.89
CA PRO A 3 -4.68 10.62 12.93
C PRO A 3 -6.14 11.04 12.66
N GLN A 4 -6.53 12.21 13.15
CA GLN A 4 -7.87 12.77 12.96
C GLN A 4 -8.14 13.09 11.49
N ASP A 5 -7.19 13.72 10.80
CA ASP A 5 -7.30 14.02 9.36
C ASP A 5 -7.38 12.74 8.53
N PHE A 6 -6.56 11.74 8.88
CA PHE A 6 -6.55 10.44 8.20
C PHE A 6 -7.93 9.77 8.29
N ILE A 7 -8.47 9.66 9.51
CA ILE A 7 -9.79 9.06 9.74
C ILE A 7 -10.89 9.86 9.04
N ALA A 8 -10.89 11.19 9.17
CA ALA A 8 -11.91 12.04 8.56
C ALA A 8 -11.94 11.88 7.03
N LYS A 9 -10.77 11.83 6.39
CA LYS A 9 -10.65 11.59 4.95
C LYS A 9 -11.16 10.20 4.57
N TRP A 10 -10.57 9.14 5.14
CA TRP A 10 -10.78 7.79 4.64
C TRP A 10 -12.11 7.15 5.06
N ARG A 11 -12.78 7.70 6.09
CA ARG A 11 -14.13 7.26 6.49
C ARG A 11 -15.21 7.59 5.46
N THR A 12 -15.01 8.64 4.66
CA THR A 12 -16.00 9.10 3.67
C THR A 12 -15.73 8.60 2.25
N VAL A 13 -14.55 8.01 2.02
CA VAL A 13 -14.19 7.45 0.71
C VAL A 13 -14.95 6.16 0.45
N ASP A 14 -15.68 6.13 -0.66
CA ASP A 14 -16.42 4.95 -1.15
C ASP A 14 -15.94 4.51 -2.55
N LEU A 15 -14.71 4.88 -2.88
CA LEU A 15 -14.07 4.46 -4.12
C LEU A 15 -13.70 2.98 -4.07
N LYS A 16 -13.66 2.34 -5.24
CA LYS A 16 -13.15 0.98 -5.38
C LYS A 16 -11.72 0.90 -4.88
N GLU A 17 -11.37 -0.25 -4.34
CA GLU A 17 -10.05 -0.59 -3.82
C GLU A 17 -8.91 -0.15 -4.74
N ARG A 18 -8.96 -0.60 -6.00
CA ARG A 18 -7.94 -0.29 -7.03
C ARG A 18 -7.72 1.21 -7.26
N THR A 19 -8.73 2.04 -7.00
CA THR A 19 -8.64 3.49 -7.20
C THR A 19 -8.11 4.21 -5.95
N ALA A 20 -8.32 3.63 -4.76
CA ALA A 20 -8.02 4.27 -3.49
C ALA A 20 -6.73 3.77 -2.82
N SER A 21 -6.32 2.52 -3.08
CA SER A 21 -5.28 1.80 -2.32
C SER A 21 -3.94 2.55 -2.24
N GLN A 22 -3.42 3.02 -3.37
CA GLN A 22 -2.14 3.73 -3.41
C GLN A 22 -2.20 5.05 -2.64
N SER A 23 -3.26 5.84 -2.85
CA SER A 23 -3.46 7.11 -2.14
C SER A 23 -3.62 6.90 -0.64
N HIS A 24 -4.37 5.86 -0.23
CA HIS A 24 -4.54 5.48 1.17
C HIS A 24 -3.21 5.12 1.81
N PHE A 25 -2.42 4.29 1.14
CA PHE A 25 -1.13 3.88 1.67
C PHE A 25 -0.14 5.04 1.78
N ILE A 26 -0.12 5.94 0.80
CA ILE A 26 0.72 7.16 0.86
C ILE A 26 0.34 8.02 2.07
N ASP A 27 -0.96 8.19 2.33
CA ASP A 27 -1.41 8.93 3.51
C ASP A 27 -1.09 8.21 4.82
N LEU A 28 -1.06 6.87 4.81
CA LEU A 28 -0.62 6.07 5.95
C LEU A 28 0.89 6.29 6.21
N CYS A 29 1.71 6.32 5.17
CA CYS A 29 3.14 6.70 5.30
C CYS A 29 3.29 8.10 5.91
N ARG A 30 2.52 9.08 5.42
CA ARG A 30 2.51 10.46 5.96
C ARG A 30 2.00 10.58 7.39
N LEU A 31 1.14 9.65 7.82
CA LEU A 31 0.67 9.57 9.20
C LEU A 31 1.77 9.01 10.12
N LEU A 32 2.50 8.00 9.64
CA LEU A 32 3.59 7.35 10.38
C LEU A 32 4.91 8.12 10.31
N GLY A 33 5.02 9.15 9.47
CA GLY A 33 6.25 9.92 9.31
C GLY A 33 7.36 9.16 8.57
N ILE A 34 6.98 8.23 7.68
CA ILE A 34 7.91 7.47 6.85
C ILE A 34 7.75 7.86 5.38
N ASP A 35 8.79 7.62 4.58
CA ASP A 35 8.73 7.79 3.14
C ASP A 35 7.73 6.80 2.52
N ASP A 36 7.02 7.25 1.48
CA ASP A 36 6.16 6.40 0.66
C ASP A 36 7.00 5.51 -0.28
N PRO A 37 6.43 4.43 -0.86
CA PRO A 37 7.18 3.50 -1.69
C PRO A 37 7.95 4.17 -2.84
N ILE A 38 7.39 5.20 -3.48
CA ILE A 38 8.01 5.87 -4.63
C ILE A 38 9.18 6.74 -4.18
N SER A 39 9.00 7.49 -3.09
CA SER A 39 10.05 8.36 -2.54
C SER A 39 11.21 7.55 -1.93
N ALA A 40 10.88 6.49 -1.19
CA ALA A 40 11.85 5.63 -0.52
C ALA A 40 12.64 4.76 -1.50
N ASP A 41 11.96 4.23 -2.51
CA ASP A 41 12.53 3.28 -3.47
C ASP A 41 11.95 3.50 -4.88
N PRO A 42 12.46 4.52 -5.60
CA PRO A 42 11.98 4.86 -6.94
C PRO A 42 12.10 3.73 -7.97
N LYS A 43 12.93 2.71 -7.69
CA LYS A 43 13.14 1.56 -8.56
C LYS A 43 12.30 0.34 -8.18
N GLY A 44 11.67 0.34 -7.00
CA GLY A 44 10.85 -0.75 -6.50
C GLY A 44 11.64 -2.06 -6.24
N GLU A 45 12.91 -1.95 -5.88
CA GLU A 45 13.78 -3.08 -5.56
C GLU A 45 13.43 -3.74 -4.21
N TRP A 46 12.96 -2.97 -3.24
CA TRP A 46 12.68 -3.38 -1.87
C TRP A 46 11.43 -2.76 -1.24
N PHE A 47 10.82 -1.72 -1.82
CA PHE A 47 9.54 -1.17 -1.37
C PHE A 47 8.75 -0.61 -2.55
N THR A 48 7.63 -1.23 -2.90
CA THR A 48 6.89 -0.84 -4.11
C THR A 48 5.41 -1.16 -4.03
N PHE A 49 4.65 -0.52 -4.90
CA PHE A 49 3.26 -0.90 -5.18
C PHE A 49 3.22 -2.02 -6.21
N GLU A 50 2.16 -2.82 -6.21
CA GLU A 50 1.85 -3.76 -7.29
C GLU A 50 2.98 -4.78 -7.57
N LYS A 51 3.34 -5.58 -6.56
CA LYS A 51 4.41 -6.58 -6.66
C LYS A 51 3.84 -7.99 -6.89
N GLY A 52 4.21 -8.58 -8.03
CA GLY A 52 4.02 -10.01 -8.27
C GLY A 52 4.97 -10.88 -7.44
N ALA A 53 4.48 -12.02 -6.97
CA ALA A 53 5.27 -13.02 -6.25
C ALA A 53 4.84 -14.44 -6.66
N SER A 54 5.80 -15.33 -6.90
CA SER A 54 5.48 -16.75 -7.13
C SER A 54 5.03 -17.42 -5.84
N LYS A 55 3.89 -18.11 -5.86
CA LYS A 55 3.39 -18.87 -4.70
C LYS A 55 4.09 -20.22 -4.63
N THR A 56 4.40 -20.67 -3.41
CA THR A 56 5.03 -21.97 -3.15
C THR A 56 4.17 -23.16 -3.58
N THR A 57 2.85 -22.99 -3.61
CA THR A 57 1.87 -23.99 -4.05
C THR A 57 1.63 -24.01 -5.56
N GLY A 58 2.39 -23.22 -6.32
CA GLY A 58 2.12 -22.94 -7.73
C GLY A 58 1.19 -21.74 -7.91
N GLY A 59 1.38 -21.02 -9.03
CA GLY A 59 0.63 -19.82 -9.39
C GLY A 59 1.31 -18.51 -8.99
N GLU A 60 0.76 -17.41 -9.47
CA GLU A 60 1.22 -16.05 -9.14
C GLU A 60 0.33 -15.45 -8.04
N GLY A 61 0.98 -14.75 -7.12
CA GLY A 61 0.39 -13.90 -6.10
C GLY A 61 0.68 -12.45 -6.39
N TRP A 62 -0.15 -11.59 -5.82
CA TRP A 62 -0.06 -10.15 -6.00
C TRP A 62 -0.12 -9.48 -4.64
N ALA A 63 0.71 -8.45 -4.46
CA ALA A 63 0.67 -7.58 -3.31
C ALA A 63 0.48 -6.15 -3.81
N ASP A 64 -0.57 -5.47 -3.35
CA ASP A 64 -0.81 -4.07 -3.68
C ASP A 64 0.31 -3.18 -3.11
N VAL A 65 0.85 -3.56 -1.95
CA VAL A 65 2.07 -2.94 -1.40
C VAL A 65 3.01 -4.02 -0.87
N TRP A 66 4.27 -3.95 -1.26
CA TRP A 66 5.26 -4.91 -0.84
C TRP A 66 6.50 -4.21 -0.31
N ARG A 67 6.99 -4.66 0.85
CA ARG A 67 8.27 -4.23 1.42
C ARG A 67 9.09 -5.45 1.79
N LYS A 68 10.25 -5.59 1.15
CA LYS A 68 11.15 -6.75 1.28
C LYS A 68 11.51 -7.00 2.74
N GLY A 69 11.27 -8.23 3.20
CA GLY A 69 11.56 -8.63 4.58
C GLY A 69 10.63 -8.04 5.64
N CYS A 70 9.58 -7.31 5.25
CA CYS A 70 8.63 -6.72 6.18
C CYS A 70 7.20 -7.23 5.95
N PHE A 71 6.63 -6.99 4.77
CA PHE A 71 5.23 -7.36 4.49
C PHE A 71 4.94 -7.48 2.99
N ALA A 72 3.87 -8.22 2.69
CA ALA A 72 3.11 -8.17 1.47
C ALA A 72 1.67 -7.83 1.84
N TRP A 73 1.25 -6.60 1.56
CA TRP A 73 -0.06 -6.05 1.88
C TRP A 73 -0.99 -6.25 0.69
N GLU A 74 -2.16 -6.82 0.96
CA GLU A 74 -3.27 -6.88 0.00
C GLU A 74 -4.45 -6.11 0.59
N TYR A 75 -4.95 -5.13 -0.15
CA TYR A 75 -6.20 -4.49 0.19
C TYR A 75 -7.35 -5.47 -0.05
N LYS A 76 -8.49 -5.15 0.56
CA LYS A 76 -9.75 -5.84 0.28
C LYS A 76 -10.80 -4.77 0.09
N GLY A 77 -11.62 -4.95 -0.94
CA GLY A 77 -12.80 -4.15 -1.16
C GLY A 77 -13.71 -4.19 0.06
N LYS A 78 -14.59 -3.20 0.15
CA LYS A 78 -15.80 -3.32 0.97
C LYS A 78 -16.72 -4.38 0.40
#